data_AF-K8EFR4-F1
#
_entry.id   AF-K8EFR4-F1
#
_cell.length_a   1.000
_cell.length_b   1.000
_cell.length_c   1.000
_cell.angle_alpha   90.00
_cell.angle_beta   90.00
_cell.angle_gamma   90.00
#
_symmetry.space_group_name_H-M   'P 1'
#
loop_
_entity.id
_entity.type
_entity.pdbx_description
1 polymer ?
#
loop_
_entity_poly.entity_id
_entity_poly.type
_entity_poly.pdbx_seq_one_letter_code
_entity_poly.pdbx_strand_id
1 'polypeptide(L)'
;MGKEKFFVNPTEMEKIASYLDQINKEFEGNAKAAAKKIISSSFYKEGKAKEVFSSYQDITNKSFEVTQHYNRAFQLVVMAMEEAMALDQALAAKITGEQELT
;
A
#
# COMPACT_ATOMS: atom_id res chain seq x y z
N MET A 1 6.81 14.55 25.11
CA MET A 1 7.03 13.64 23.97
C MET A 1 7.59 14.46 22.83
N GLY A 2 8.80 14.14 22.38
CA GLY A 2 9.48 14.91 21.33
C GLY A 2 8.72 14.78 20.00
N LYS A 3 8.36 15.90 19.40
CA LYS A 3 7.98 15.93 17.99
C LYS A 3 9.29 15.78 17.20
N GLU A 4 9.65 14.56 16.82
CA GLU A 4 10.73 14.39 15.84
C GLU A 4 10.32 15.11 14.56
N LYS A 5 11.18 15.98 14.06
CA LYS A 5 10.95 16.69 12.80
C LYS A 5 11.03 15.66 11.67
N PHE A 6 9.88 15.20 11.22
CA PHE A 6 9.78 14.32 10.07
C PHE A 6 9.86 15.19 8.80
N PHE A 7 11.03 15.20 8.17
CA PHE A 7 11.24 15.91 6.91
C PHE A 7 10.89 14.95 5.79
N VAL A 8 9.78 15.22 5.11
CA VAL A 8 9.25 14.33 4.07
C VAL A 8 9.18 15.09 2.78
N ASN A 9 9.85 14.57 1.75
CA ASN A 9 9.78 15.15 0.43
C ASN A 9 8.42 14.77 -0.20
N PRO A 10 7.54 15.74 -0.52
CA PRO A 10 6.22 15.45 -1.08
C PRO A 10 6.29 14.65 -2.39
N THR A 11 7.28 14.95 -3.25
CA THR A 11 7.49 14.24 -4.52
C THR A 11 7.91 12.78 -4.30
N GLU A 12 8.68 12.49 -3.26
CA GLU A 12 9.05 11.11 -2.92
C GLU A 12 7.85 10.34 -2.37
N MET A 13 7.01 10.98 -1.55
CA MET A 13 5.77 10.36 -1.06
C MET A 13 4.78 10.07 -2.19
N GLU A 14 4.60 10.99 -3.13
CA GLU A 14 3.77 10.76 -4.32
C GLU A 14 4.29 9.58 -5.16
N LYS A 15 5.61 9.46 -5.34
CA LYS A 15 6.21 8.32 -6.04
C LYS A 15 5.95 7.02 -5.29
N ILE A 16 6.14 6.98 -3.98
CA ILE A 16 5.88 5.80 -3.15
C ILE A 16 4.39 5.40 -3.22
N ALA A 17 3.49 6.37 -3.11
CA ALA A 17 2.06 6.16 -3.23
C ALA A 17 1.69 5.57 -4.60
N SER A 18 2.26 6.11 -5.69
CA SER A 18 2.06 5.59 -7.05
C SER A 18 2.56 4.17 -7.24
N TYR A 19 3.73 3.81 -6.68
CA TYR A 19 4.23 2.44 -6.75
C TYR A 19 3.34 1.45 -6.00
N LEU A 20 2.86 1.83 -4.81
CA LEU A 20 1.98 0.98 -4.02
C LEU A 20 0.62 0.77 -4.71
N ASP A 21 0.06 1.81 -5.33
CA ASP A 21 -1.18 1.72 -6.12
C ASP A 21 -1.01 0.79 -7.34
N GLN A 22 0.11 0.90 -8.07
CA GLN A 22 0.40 0.00 -9.20
C GLN A 22 0.53 -1.46 -8.76
N ILE A 23 1.23 -1.72 -7.66
CA ILE A 23 1.36 -3.07 -7.10
C ILE A 23 -0.02 -3.64 -6.74
N ASN A 24 -0.88 -2.84 -6.10
CA ASN A 24 -2.22 -3.28 -5.73
C ASN A 24 -3.07 -3.59 -6.98
N LYS A 25 -3.02 -2.76 -8.02
CA LYS A 25 -3.75 -2.97 -9.28
C LYS A 25 -3.32 -4.24 -10.01
N GLU A 26 -2.02 -4.49 -10.11
CA GLU A 26 -1.48 -5.72 -10.69
C GLU A 26 -1.94 -6.97 -9.92
N PHE A 27 -1.99 -6.86 -8.59
CA PHE A 27 -2.42 -7.96 -7.74
C PHE A 27 -3.91 -8.26 -7.86
N GLU A 28 -4.76 -7.22 -7.80
CA GLU A 28 -6.21 -7.38 -7.87
C GLU A 28 -6.69 -7.78 -9.27
N GLY A 29 -6.05 -7.25 -10.32
CA GLY A 29 -6.42 -7.51 -11.71
C GLY A 29 -5.89 -8.84 -12.22
N ASN A 30 -4.57 -9.01 -12.22
CA ASN A 30 -3.91 -10.09 -12.96
C ASN A 30 -3.65 -11.30 -12.06
N ALA A 31 -3.02 -11.10 -10.91
CA ALA A 31 -2.59 -12.21 -10.05
C ALA A 31 -3.80 -12.96 -9.45
N LYS A 32 -4.80 -12.24 -8.95
CA LYS A 32 -6.03 -12.83 -8.38
C LYS A 32 -6.84 -13.62 -9.41
N ALA A 33 -6.95 -13.12 -10.63
CA ALA A 33 -7.67 -13.80 -11.70
C ALA A 33 -6.94 -15.08 -12.15
N ALA A 34 -5.62 -15.00 -12.33
CA ALA A 34 -4.79 -16.14 -12.67
C ALA A 34 -4.86 -17.24 -11.59
N ALA A 35 -4.76 -16.86 -10.32
CA ALA A 35 -4.83 -17.80 -9.21
C ALA A 35 -6.21 -18.49 -9.12
N LYS A 36 -7.31 -17.77 -9.30
CA LYS A 36 -8.65 -18.38 -9.39
C LYS A 36 -8.77 -19.39 -10.52
N LYS A 37 -8.17 -19.11 -11.68
CA LYS A 37 -8.20 -19.98 -12.86
C LYS A 37 -7.40 -21.27 -12.63
N ILE A 38 -6.28 -21.18 -11.91
CA ILE A 38 -5.50 -22.35 -11.49
C ILE A 38 -6.32 -23.19 -10.50
N ILE A 39 -6.91 -22.55 -9.47
CA ILE A 39 -7.71 -23.23 -8.43
C ILE A 39 -8.94 -23.96 -8.99
N SER A 40 -9.57 -23.41 -10.05
CA SER A 40 -10.78 -23.99 -10.63
C SER A 40 -10.54 -25.12 -11.64
N SER A 41 -9.31 -25.26 -12.14
CA SER A 41 -8.91 -26.29 -13.11
C SER A 41 -9.16 -27.72 -12.60
N SER A 42 -9.85 -28.54 -13.40
CA SER A 42 -10.14 -29.95 -13.09
C SER A 42 -8.90 -30.84 -13.08
N PHE A 43 -7.86 -30.47 -13.83
CA PHE A 43 -6.61 -31.22 -13.96
C PHE A 43 -5.89 -31.43 -12.61
N TYR A 44 -6.07 -30.50 -11.68
CA TYR A 44 -5.39 -30.53 -10.38
C TYR A 44 -6.27 -31.04 -9.23
N LYS A 45 -7.53 -31.39 -9.51
CA LYS A 45 -8.47 -31.87 -8.49
C LYS A 45 -8.37 -33.38 -8.24
N GLU A 46 -7.70 -34.14 -9.11
CA GLU A 46 -7.61 -35.60 -9.02
C GLU A 46 -6.17 -36.11 -9.20
N GLY A 47 -5.74 -37.02 -8.34
CA GLY A 47 -4.43 -37.70 -8.42
C GLY A 47 -3.29 -37.06 -7.62
N LYS A 48 -2.04 -37.52 -7.87
CA LYS A 48 -0.81 -37.12 -7.15
C LYS A 48 -0.50 -35.61 -7.23
N ALA A 49 -1.14 -34.87 -8.11
CA ALA A 49 -1.00 -33.42 -8.24
C ALA A 49 -1.70 -32.63 -7.11
N LYS A 50 -2.57 -33.28 -6.32
CA LYS A 50 -3.33 -32.65 -5.24
C LYS A 50 -2.45 -32.03 -4.14
N GLU A 51 -1.32 -32.66 -3.78
CA GLU A 51 -0.38 -32.09 -2.80
C GLU A 51 0.29 -30.81 -3.31
N VAL A 52 0.79 -30.82 -4.54
CA VAL A 52 1.38 -29.64 -5.18
C VAL A 52 0.36 -28.51 -5.26
N PHE A 53 -0.90 -28.83 -5.53
CA PHE A 53 -1.97 -27.86 -5.61
C PHE A 53 -2.31 -27.21 -4.27
N SER A 54 -2.27 -27.97 -3.16
CA SER A 54 -2.44 -27.40 -1.82
C SER A 54 -1.39 -26.34 -1.51
N SER A 55 -0.13 -26.58 -1.93
CA SER A 55 0.94 -25.59 -1.79
C SER A 55 0.71 -24.34 -2.65
N TYR A 56 0.17 -24.50 -3.86
CA TYR A 56 -0.23 -23.37 -4.71
C TYR A 56 -1.33 -22.51 -4.08
N GLN A 57 -2.30 -23.14 -3.42
CA GLN A 57 -3.37 -22.44 -2.71
C GLN A 57 -2.80 -21.65 -1.51
N ASP A 58 -1.87 -22.23 -0.75
CA ASP A 58 -1.20 -21.55 0.36
C ASP A 58 -0.33 -20.37 -0.11
N ILE A 59 0.45 -20.56 -1.18
CA ILE A 59 1.25 -19.49 -1.79
C ILE A 59 0.34 -18.36 -2.27
N THR A 60 -0.79 -18.69 -2.89
CA THR A 60 -1.79 -17.71 -3.32
C THR A 60 -2.37 -16.94 -2.14
N ASN A 61 -2.71 -17.61 -1.04
CA ASN A 61 -3.25 -16.96 0.15
C ASN A 61 -2.23 -16.02 0.80
N LYS A 62 -0.97 -16.46 0.96
CA LYS A 62 0.13 -15.60 1.45
C LYS A 62 0.40 -14.42 0.53
N SER A 63 0.24 -14.62 -0.78
CA SER A 63 0.34 -13.55 -1.78
C SER A 63 -0.72 -12.48 -1.55
N PHE A 64 -1.96 -12.86 -1.20
CA PHE A 64 -3.01 -11.90 -0.80
C PHE A 64 -2.68 -11.17 0.51
N GLU A 65 -2.10 -11.83 1.50
CA GLU A 65 -1.65 -11.18 2.75
C GLU A 65 -0.61 -10.10 2.46
N VAL A 66 0.32 -10.34 1.54
CA VAL A 66 1.30 -9.34 1.08
C VAL A 66 0.61 -8.12 0.44
N THR A 67 -0.46 -8.32 -0.33
CA THR A 67 -1.27 -7.20 -0.85
C THR A 67 -1.93 -6.38 0.25
N GLN A 68 -2.37 -7.03 1.33
CA GLN A 68 -2.92 -6.30 2.49
C GLN A 68 -1.85 -5.45 3.17
N HIS A 69 -0.61 -5.94 3.24
CA HIS A 69 0.52 -5.15 3.74
C HIS A 69 0.82 -3.93 2.86
N TYR A 70 0.83 -4.08 1.53
CA TYR A 70 1.02 -2.95 0.61
C TYR A 70 -0.11 -1.91 0.71
N ASN A 71 -1.37 -2.35 0.83
CA ASN A 71 -2.50 -1.44 1.09
C ASN A 71 -2.34 -0.67 2.40
N ARG A 72 -1.92 -1.35 3.47
CA ARG A 72 -1.70 -0.69 4.77
C ARG A 72 -0.54 0.29 4.71
N ALA A 73 0.54 -0.06 4.02
CA ALA A 73 1.66 0.86 3.79
C ALA A 73 1.22 2.11 3.01
N PHE A 74 0.37 1.94 1.98
CA PHE A 74 -0.18 3.05 1.21
C PHE A 74 -0.99 3.99 2.09
N GLN A 75 -1.90 3.45 2.92
CA GLN A 75 -2.69 4.25 3.86
C GLN A 75 -1.82 5.04 4.84
N LEU A 76 -0.76 4.42 5.36
CA LEU A 76 0.19 5.09 6.26
C LEU A 76 0.92 6.25 5.58
N VAL A 77 1.37 6.06 4.34
CA VAL A 77 2.03 7.11 3.55
C VAL A 77 1.06 8.27 3.30
N VAL A 78 -0.17 7.98 2.88
CA VAL A 78 -1.19 9.02 2.66
C VAL A 78 -1.48 9.82 3.95
N MET A 79 -1.65 9.15 5.08
CA MET A 79 -1.87 9.84 6.37
C MET A 79 -0.67 10.72 6.75
N ALA A 80 0.56 10.25 6.53
CA ALA A 80 1.76 11.05 6.78
C ALA A 80 1.85 12.27 5.86
N MET A 81 1.42 12.15 4.60
CA MET A 81 1.31 13.29 3.67
C MET A 81 0.32 14.33 4.18
N GLU A 82 -0.88 13.89 4.59
CA GLU A 82 -1.93 14.78 5.10
C GLU A 82 -1.48 15.53 6.36
N GLU A 83 -0.82 14.83 7.29
CA GLU A 83 -0.32 15.43 8.53
C GLU A 83 0.81 16.45 8.26
N ALA A 84 1.72 16.15 7.32
CA ALA A 84 2.76 17.09 6.91
C ALA A 84 2.16 18.36 6.28
N MET A 85 1.17 18.22 5.39
CA MET A 85 0.48 19.35 4.78
C MET A 85 -0.25 20.22 5.81
N ALA A 86 -0.91 19.59 6.79
CA ALA A 86 -1.60 20.31 7.87
C ALA A 86 -0.60 21.08 8.76
N LEU A 87 0.56 20.49 9.05
CA LEU A 87 1.63 21.16 9.79
C LEU A 87 2.17 22.37 9.03
N ASP A 88 2.41 22.24 7.72
CA ASP A 88 2.89 23.33 6.87
C ASP A 88 1.87 24.47 6.79
N GLN A 89 0.57 24.16 6.65
CA GLN A 89 -0.49 25.17 6.69
C GLN A 89 -0.54 25.91 8.03
N ALA A 90 -0.43 25.19 9.15
CA ALA A 90 -0.42 25.79 10.47
C ALA A 90 0.82 26.68 10.70
N LEU A 91 1.98 26.27 10.19
CA LEU A 91 3.22 27.07 10.21
C LEU A 91 3.07 28.33 9.35
N ALA A 92 2.55 28.22 8.13
CA ALA A 92 2.34 29.35 7.24
C ALA A 92 1.39 30.39 7.85
N ALA A 93 0.26 29.95 8.41
CA ALA A 93 -0.70 30.83 9.07
C ALA A 93 -0.10 31.57 10.28
N LYS A 94 0.79 30.90 11.03
CA LYS A 94 1.49 31.53 12.16
C LYS A 94 2.46 32.61 11.71
N ILE A 95 3.22 32.36 10.63
CA ILE A 95 4.18 33.32 10.07
C ILE A 95 3.46 34.55 9.51
N THR A 96 2.36 34.39 8.78
CA THR A 96 1.60 35.52 8.24
C THR A 96 0.84 36.29 9.32
N GLY A 97 0.32 35.62 10.35
CA GLY A 97 -0.31 36.28 11.50
C GLY A 97 0.67 37.05 12.40
N GLU A 98 1.94 36.64 12.48
CA GLU A 98 3.00 37.38 13.19
C GLU A 98 3.46 38.62 12.40
N GLN A 99 3.30 38.66 11.07
CA GLN A 99 3.66 39.82 10.23
C GLN A 99 2.65 40.97 10.26
N GLU A 100 1.39 40.74 10.67
CA GLU A 100 0.37 41.81 10.80
C GLU A 100 0.46 42.58 12.14
N LEU A 101 1.33 42.15 13.06
CA LEU A 101 1.50 42.75 14.41
C LEU A 101 2.80 43.57 14.57
N THR A 102 3.57 43.76 13.50
CA THR A 102 4.78 44.62 13.44
C THR A 102 4.67 45.62 12.31
#